data_AF-A0ABD5LRS1-F1
#
_entry.id   AF-A0ABD5LRS1-F1
#
_cell.length_a   1.000
_cell.length_b   1.000
_cell.length_c   1.000
_cell.angle_alpha   90.00
_cell.angle_beta   90.00
_cell.angle_gamma   90.00
#
_symmetry.space_group_name_H-M   'P 1'
#
loop_
_entity.id
_entity.type
_entity.pdbx_description
1 polymer ?
#
loop_
_entity_poly.entity_id
_entity_poly.type
_entity_poly.pdbx_seq_one_letter_code
_entity_poly.pdbx_strand_id
1 'polypeptide(L)'
;MQKSLGVKEREIMVYLSEHVFDPILASPRASSRLKQGVRYTIMRLQERDAAGMVDYYWAAVKGTDPSINFAGLMRREGFIRFEEVLEDFRERFNDRFLLRRQ
;
A
#
# COMPACT_ATOMS: atom_id res chain seq x y z
N MET A 1 14.08 -11.14 12.58
CA MET A 1 14.61 -11.56 11.26
C MET A 1 13.62 -11.08 10.22
N GLN A 2 14.01 -10.18 9.30
CA GLN A 2 13.08 -9.67 8.28
C GLN A 2 12.81 -10.79 7.28
N LYS A 3 11.56 -11.24 7.18
CA LYS A 3 11.16 -12.31 6.25
C LYS A 3 11.37 -11.78 4.82
N SER A 4 12.09 -12.54 3.99
CA SER A 4 12.21 -12.20 2.58
C SER A 4 10.83 -12.38 1.91
N LEU A 5 10.40 -11.38 1.15
CA LEU A 5 9.13 -11.41 0.42
C LEU A 5 9.16 -12.49 -0.68
N GLY A 6 8.04 -13.19 -0.90
CA GLY A 6 7.86 -14.06 -2.06
C GLY A 6 7.66 -13.27 -3.36
N VAL A 7 7.48 -13.95 -4.49
CA VAL A 7 7.36 -13.28 -5.80
C VAL A 7 6.11 -12.39 -5.83
N LYS A 8 4.97 -12.93 -5.37
CA LYS A 8 3.70 -12.18 -5.32
C LYS A 8 3.73 -11.00 -4.36
N GLU A 9 4.30 -11.18 -3.18
CA GLU A 9 4.47 -10.09 -2.21
C GLU A 9 5.34 -8.98 -2.79
N ARG A 10 6.39 -9.32 -3.54
CA ARG A 10 7.20 -8.34 -4.27
C ARG A 10 6.40 -7.63 -5.35
N GLU A 11 5.58 -8.32 -6.14
CA GLU A 11 4.72 -7.69 -7.15
C GLU A 11 3.77 -6.66 -6.56
N ILE A 12 3.10 -6.99 -5.44
CA ILE A 12 2.23 -6.05 -4.71
C ILE A 12 3.04 -4.85 -4.20
N MET A 13 4.19 -5.12 -3.57
CA MET A 13 5.04 -4.07 -3.03
C MET A 13 5.60 -3.13 -4.09
N VAL A 14 6.00 -3.66 -5.25
CA VAL A 14 6.47 -2.85 -6.39
C VAL A 14 5.35 -1.94 -6.87
N TYR A 15 4.15 -2.49 -7.10
CA TYR A 15 3.01 -1.71 -7.53
C TYR A 15 2.69 -0.56 -6.56
N LEU A 16 2.56 -0.87 -5.27
CA LEU A 16 2.24 0.15 -4.26
C LEU A 16 3.38 1.17 -4.09
N SER A 17 4.64 0.76 -4.28
CA SER A 17 5.78 1.67 -4.23
C SER A 17 5.72 2.68 -5.36
N GLU A 18 5.59 2.20 -6.60
CA GLU A 18 5.54 3.05 -7.79
C GLU A 18 4.36 4.02 -7.78
N HIS A 19 3.18 3.53 -7.40
CA HIS A 19 1.95 4.31 -7.56
C HIS A 19 1.65 5.17 -6.33
N VAL A 20 2.01 4.73 -5.11
CA VAL A 20 1.58 5.41 -3.88
C VAL A 20 2.76 5.84 -3.01
N PHE A 21 3.71 4.95 -2.72
CA PHE A 21 4.69 5.21 -1.66
C PHE A 21 5.85 6.10 -2.11
N ASP A 22 6.48 5.79 -3.23
CA ASP A 22 7.64 6.52 -3.72
C ASP A 22 7.34 7.98 -4.08
N PRO A 23 6.19 8.33 -4.69
CA PRO A 23 5.78 9.72 -4.88
C PRO A 23 5.79 10.52 -3.57
N ILE A 24 5.39 9.89 -2.45
CA ILE A 24 5.40 10.51 -1.13
C ILE A 24 6.82 10.54 -0.54
N LEU A 25 7.54 9.42 -0.56
CA LEU A 25 8.84 9.29 0.09
C LEU A 25 9.91 10.17 -0.57
N ALA A 26 9.90 10.25 -1.91
CA ALA A 26 10.83 11.05 -2.69
C ALA A 26 10.49 12.55 -2.71
N SER A 27 9.23 12.92 -2.44
CA SER A 27 8.83 14.33 -2.51
C SER A 27 9.47 15.18 -1.41
N PRO A 28 10.10 16.32 -1.73
CA PRO A 28 10.59 17.27 -0.72
C PRO A 28 9.44 18.03 -0.04
N ARG A 29 8.21 17.96 -0.59
CA ARG A 29 7.03 18.66 -0.07
C ARG A 29 6.18 17.81 0.88
N ALA A 30 6.37 16.49 0.88
CA ALA A 30 5.69 15.60 1.81
C ALA A 30 6.20 15.80 3.24
N SER A 31 5.27 15.91 4.19
CA SER A 31 5.59 16.08 5.60
C SER A 31 6.30 14.85 6.17
N SER A 32 7.12 15.05 7.20
CA SER A 32 7.77 13.95 7.93
C SER A 32 6.75 12.96 8.50
N ARG A 33 5.58 13.47 8.94
CA ARG A 33 4.48 12.65 9.46
C ARG A 33 3.91 11.74 8.37
N LEU A 34 3.66 12.27 7.17
CA LEU A 34 3.14 11.49 6.07
C LEU A 34 4.16 10.41 5.64
N LYS A 35 5.43 10.78 5.47
CA LYS A 35 6.50 9.83 5.14
C LYS A 35 6.65 8.73 6.18
N GLN A 36 6.55 9.06 7.47
CA GLN A 36 6.61 8.08 8.54
C GLN A 36 5.43 7.11 8.50
N GLY A 37 4.21 7.61 8.23
CA GLY A 37 3.04 6.77 8.03
C GLY A 37 3.21 5.78 6.88
N VAL A 38 3.73 6.23 5.73
CA VAL A 38 4.05 5.36 4.59
C VAL A 38 5.05 4.27 4.98
N ARG A 39 6.13 4.63 5.69
CA ARG A 39 7.12 3.64 6.15
C ARG A 39 6.52 2.59 7.08
N TYR A 40 5.60 2.98 7.97
CA TYR A 40 4.87 2.02 8.80
C TYR A 40 3.95 1.12 7.99
N THR A 41 3.28 1.64 6.97
CA THR A 41 2.47 0.83 6.06
C THR A 41 3.32 -0.19 5.32
N ILE A 42 4.48 0.21 4.78
CA ILE A 42 5.45 -0.70 4.15
C ILE A 42 5.88 -1.80 5.11
N MET A 43 6.28 -1.44 6.33
CA MET A 43 6.68 -2.40 7.37
C MET A 43 5.58 -3.43 7.65
N ARG A 44 4.33 -2.97 7.83
CA ARG A 44 3.18 -3.85 8.08
C ARG A 44 2.92 -4.77 6.88
N LEU A 45 2.98 -4.26 5.65
CA LEU A 45 2.82 -5.10 4.47
C LEU A 45 3.89 -6.19 4.42
N GLN A 46 5.15 -5.86 4.74
CA GLN A 46 6.26 -6.82 4.72
C GLN A 46 6.13 -7.98 5.73
N GLU A 47 5.29 -7.84 6.76
CA GLU A 47 5.00 -8.89 7.74
C GLU A 47 3.93 -9.89 7.26
N ARG A 48 3.32 -9.65 6.09
CA ARG A 48 2.20 -10.42 5.54
C ARG A 48 2.63 -11.22 4.32
N ASP A 49 1.87 -12.29 4.05
CA ASP A 49 1.89 -12.93 2.74
C ASP A 49 1.03 -12.15 1.74
N ALA A 50 1.02 -12.60 0.48
CA ALA A 50 0.31 -11.89 -0.59
C ALA A 50 -1.19 -11.71 -0.31
N ALA A 51 -1.85 -12.73 0.25
CA ALA A 51 -3.27 -12.64 0.63
C ALA A 51 -3.46 -11.59 1.73
N GLY A 52 -2.62 -11.62 2.78
CA GLY A 52 -2.66 -10.64 3.86
C GLY A 52 -2.36 -9.22 3.40
N MET A 53 -1.52 -9.02 2.38
CA MET A 53 -1.29 -7.69 1.79
C MET A 53 -2.53 -7.16 1.05
N VAL A 54 -3.22 -8.02 0.29
CA VAL A 54 -4.48 -7.68 -0.38
C VAL A 54 -5.57 -7.35 0.65
N ASP A 55 -5.69 -8.15 1.71
CA ASP A 55 -6.64 -7.89 2.80
C ASP A 55 -6.34 -6.57 3.53
N TYR A 56 -5.05 -6.29 3.76
CA TYR A 56 -4.62 -5.02 4.33
C TYR A 56 -5.05 -3.83 3.49
N TYR A 57 -4.89 -3.94 2.16
CA TYR A 57 -5.33 -2.92 1.21
C TYR A 57 -6.84 -2.69 1.32
N TRP A 58 -7.64 -3.76 1.35
CA TRP A 58 -9.10 -3.65 1.52
C TRP A 58 -9.50 -3.01 2.85
N ALA A 59 -8.82 -3.35 3.94
CA ALA A 59 -9.07 -2.73 5.23
C ALA A 59 -8.76 -1.22 5.22
N ALA A 60 -7.70 -0.82 4.53
CA ALA A 60 -7.33 0.60 4.38
C ALA A 60 -8.39 1.38 3.58
N VAL A 61 -8.89 0.80 2.47
CA VAL A 61 -9.94 1.41 1.62
C VAL A 61 -11.28 1.44 2.33
N LYS A 62 -11.65 0.38 3.07
CA LYS A 62 -12.93 0.31 3.81
C LYS A 62 -13.04 1.40 4.88
N GLY A 63 -11.92 1.88 5.41
CA GLY A 63 -11.86 3.06 6.27
C GLY A 63 -12.16 2.80 7.73
N THR A 64 -11.13 2.41 8.49
CA THR A 64 -11.04 2.69 9.94
C THR A 64 -10.68 4.16 10.21
N ASP A 65 -10.99 4.71 11.39
CA ASP A 65 -10.63 6.11 11.73
C ASP A 65 -9.15 6.45 11.47
N PRO A 66 -8.17 5.57 11.80
CA PRO A 66 -6.78 5.81 11.44
C PRO A 66 -6.53 5.90 9.93
N SER A 67 -7.12 5.01 9.13
CA SER A 67 -6.97 5.01 7.67
C SER A 67 -7.66 6.21 7.02
N ILE A 68 -8.82 6.64 7.52
CA ILE A 68 -9.52 7.84 7.02
C ILE A 68 -8.68 9.09 7.27
N ASN A 69 -8.13 9.22 8.48
CA ASN A 69 -7.26 10.35 8.81
C ASN A 69 -5.98 10.36 7.97
N PHE A 70 -5.40 9.20 7.69
CA PHE A 70 -4.22 9.07 6.85
C PHE A 70 -4.51 9.40 5.38
N ALA A 71 -5.58 8.85 4.82
CA ALA A 71 -6.09 9.18 3.49
C ALA A 71 -6.35 10.69 3.35
N GLY A 72 -6.97 11.31 4.37
CA GLY A 72 -7.17 12.76 4.42
C GLY A 72 -5.86 13.55 4.44
N LEU A 73 -4.82 13.05 5.11
CA LEU A 73 -3.49 13.67 5.10
C LEU A 73 -2.84 13.60 3.72
N MET A 74 -2.85 12.43 3.08
CA MET A 74 -2.35 12.25 1.70
C MET A 74 -3.00 13.26 0.75
N ARG A 75 -4.33 13.36 0.79
CA ARG A 75 -5.09 14.30 -0.04
C ARG A 75 -4.73 15.76 0.23
N ARG A 76 -4.65 16.17 1.51
CA ARG A 76 -4.28 17.55 1.90
C ARG A 76 -2.89 17.94 1.42
N GLU A 77 -1.97 16.98 1.37
CA GLU A 77 -0.60 17.18 0.89
C GLU A 77 -0.47 17.01 -0.64
N GLY A 78 -1.57 16.74 -1.36
CA GLY A 78 -1.59 16.64 -2.82
C GLY A 78 -1.11 15.31 -3.38
N PHE A 79 -1.13 14.24 -2.58
CA PHE A 79 -0.78 12.89 -3.01
C PHE A 79 -2.03 12.04 -3.25
N ILE A 80 -1.90 11.08 -4.16
CA ILE A 80 -2.96 10.09 -4.42
C ILE A 80 -3.06 9.14 -3.23
N ARG A 81 -4.27 8.62 -2.96
CA ARG A 81 -4.54 7.66 -1.89
C ARG A 81 -4.74 6.27 -2.51
N PHE A 82 -5.08 5.32 -1.64
CA PHE A 82 -5.32 3.94 -2.05
C PHE A 82 -6.60 3.87 -2.88
N GLU A 83 -7.59 4.68 -2.54
CA GLU A 83 -8.88 4.76 -3.25
C GLU A 83 -8.72 5.16 -4.71
N GLU A 84 -7.74 6.00 -5.07
CA GLU A 84 -7.49 6.44 -6.44
C GLU A 84 -6.87 5.36 -7.34
N VAL A 85 -6.21 4.35 -6.76
CA VAL A 85 -5.60 3.22 -7.50
C VAL A 85 -6.35 1.91 -7.30
N LEU A 86 -7.53 1.98 -6.67
CA LEU A 86 -8.40 0.85 -6.33
C LEU A 86 -8.74 -0.05 -7.52
N GLU A 87 -9.19 0.54 -8.63
CA GLU A 87 -9.66 -0.24 -9.79
C GLU A 87 -8.51 -0.99 -10.45
N ASP A 88 -7.32 -0.38 -10.61
CA ASP A 88 -6.16 -1.08 -11.16
C ASP A 88 -5.63 -2.13 -10.16
N PHE A 89 -5.63 -1.82 -8.87
CA PHE A 89 -5.21 -2.78 -7.83
C PHE A 89 -6.10 -4.03 -7.82
N ARG A 90 -7.43 -3.86 -7.86
CA ARG A 90 -8.37 -4.99 -7.78
C ARG A 90 -8.29 -5.88 -9.04
N GLU A 91 -8.02 -5.30 -10.20
CA GLU A 91 -7.88 -6.07 -11.44
C GLU A 91 -6.60 -6.88 -11.45
N ARG A 92 -5.50 -6.34 -10.92
CA ARG A 92 -4.19 -7.00 -10.88
C ARG A 92 -4.08 -8.04 -9.77
N PHE A 93 -4.57 -7.74 -8.57
CA PHE A 93 -4.34 -8.53 -7.35
C PHE A 93 -5.61 -9.21 -6.84
N ASN A 94 -6.31 -9.90 -7.76
CA ASN A 94 -7.53 -10.66 -7.48
C ASN A 94 -7.24 -12.13 -7.10
N ASP A 95 -8.32 -12.91 -6.94
CA ASP A 95 -8.24 -14.35 -6.62
C ASP A 95 -7.41 -15.14 -7.63
N ARG A 96 -7.43 -14.80 -8.93
CA ARG A 96 -6.59 -15.47 -9.94
C ARG A 96 -5.11 -15.22 -9.67
N PHE A 97 -4.75 -13.99 -9.30
CA PHE A 97 -3.39 -13.66 -8.87
C PHE A 97 -3.01 -14.47 -7.62
N LEU A 98 -3.89 -14.55 -6.62
CA LEU A 98 -3.62 -15.30 -5.38
C LEU A 98 -3.53 -16.82 -5.59
N LEU A 99 -4.25 -17.39 -6.56
CA LEU A 99 -4.21 -18.81 -6.90
C LEU A 99 -3.10 -19.19 -7.90
N ARG A 100 -2.48 -18.22 -8.59
CA ARG A 100 -1.37 -18.47 -9.53
C ARG A 100 -0.23 -19.24 -8.84
N ARG A 101 0.24 -20.35 -9.40
CA ARG A 101 1.44 -21.01 -8.86
C ARG A 101 2.68 -20.15 -9.13
N GLN A 102 3.55 -20.02 -8.11
CA GLN A 102 4.82 -19.30 -8.18
C GLN A 102 5.93 -20.26 -8.59
#